data_AF-A0A396KTS7-F1
#
_entry.id   AF-A0A396KTS7-F1
#
_cell.length_a   1.000
_cell.length_b   1.000
_cell.length_c   1.000
_cell.angle_alpha   90.00
_cell.angle_beta   90.00
_cell.angle_gamma   90.00
#
_symmetry.space_group_name_H-M   'P 1'
#
loop_
_entity.id
_entity.type
_entity.pdbx_description
1 polymer ?
#
loop_
_entity_poly.entity_id
_entity_poly.type
_entity_poly.pdbx_seq_one_letter_code
_entity_poly.pdbx_strand_id
1 'polypeptide(L)'
;MTDEILSVINGQVYGVWFLIGAALVFWMQAGFAMVEAGFTRAKNTGNIIMKNLMDFCIGTCTFILIGFSLLLGEDMIGLIGKPGFDIFTSYANFDWSNFVFNLVFCATTATIVSGAMAERTKFLSYCIYSAVISAFIYPVEAHWIWGGGWLAQMGFHDFAGSCAIHMVGGISALIGAKMLGPRIGKFTKDKKGNITKVNAFPGHNLALGALGVFILWLGWYGFNGAAATSVEQLGSIFLTTTVAPAVATVVCMIFTWIKYGKPDVSMSLNASLAGLVAITAPCDVTDCFGAIIIGAVAGLLVVFGVWLLDYVLCIDDPVGAVAVHCMNGIWGTIATGLFATTSAPGNDTLTGLFYGGGFTLLGKQLLGMFSVIAWTVVTITITFMIIKATVGLRVSEEEEIEGLDSCEHGLASAYAGFSLMDVSGSMIMEENENTQLGVSEYEAASEVQKNAAVKVVRQPAMDTGMYKVVILAKLSRYDKLRKAMNAVGVTGMTVTQVMGCGIQKGSGERYRGAEVDATLLPKVKVEVVIGNLPVDTVVEAAREALYTGHIGDGKIFVYSVDKIIKIRTGEEDLAALKDVE
;
A
#
# COMPACT_ATOMS: atom_id res chain seq x y z
N MET A 1 -28.97 -31.08 34.60
CA MET A 1 -28.43 -32.00 33.59
C MET A 1 -28.48 -31.40 32.18
N THR A 2 -29.63 -30.98 31.64
CA THR A 2 -29.68 -30.39 30.28
C THR A 2 -28.94 -29.05 30.18
N ASP A 3 -29.11 -28.14 31.15
CA ASP A 3 -28.47 -26.81 31.11
C ASP A 3 -26.95 -26.86 31.35
N GLU A 4 -26.48 -27.76 32.21
CA GLU A 4 -25.05 -28.00 32.42
C GLU A 4 -24.40 -28.58 31.17
N ILE A 5 -25.05 -29.54 30.51
CA ILE A 5 -24.58 -30.11 29.24
C ILE A 5 -24.52 -29.02 28.17
N LEU A 6 -25.57 -28.18 28.05
CA LEU A 6 -25.59 -27.06 27.10
C LEU A 6 -24.49 -26.03 27.40
N SER A 7 -24.25 -25.70 28.68
CA SER A 7 -23.18 -24.78 29.09
C SER A 7 -21.79 -25.33 28.72
N VAL A 8 -21.56 -26.63 28.92
CA VAL A 8 -20.28 -27.26 28.56
C VAL A 8 -20.11 -27.29 27.05
N ILE A 9 -21.14 -27.68 26.29
CA ILE A 9 -21.10 -27.71 24.82
C ILE A 9 -20.83 -26.31 24.28
N ASN A 10 -21.55 -25.29 24.76
CA ASN A 10 -21.35 -23.91 24.34
C ASN A 10 -19.92 -23.44 24.65
N GLY A 11 -19.41 -23.71 25.86
CA GLY A 11 -18.03 -23.35 26.23
C GLY A 11 -16.98 -23.98 25.30
N GLN A 12 -17.16 -25.24 24.91
CA GLN A 12 -16.25 -25.89 23.95
C GLN A 12 -16.36 -25.30 22.54
N VAL A 13 -17.59 -25.03 22.07
CA VAL A 13 -17.83 -24.43 20.75
C VAL A 13 -17.21 -23.04 20.64
N TYR A 14 -17.43 -22.17 21.63
CA TYR A 14 -16.82 -20.83 21.64
C TYR A 14 -15.32 -20.87 21.88
N GLY A 15 -14.80 -21.84 22.65
CA GLY A 15 -13.37 -22.06 22.78
C GLY A 15 -12.71 -22.42 21.43
N VAL A 16 -13.34 -23.29 20.64
CA VAL A 16 -12.88 -23.61 19.28
C VAL A 16 -13.00 -22.39 18.36
N TRP A 17 -14.11 -21.66 18.41
CA TRP A 17 -14.32 -20.43 17.64
C TRP A 17 -13.26 -19.36 17.96
N PHE A 18 -12.93 -19.16 19.23
CA PHE A 18 -11.91 -18.21 19.65
C PHE A 18 -10.54 -18.52 19.03
N LEU A 19 -10.15 -19.80 18.97
CA LEU A 19 -8.92 -20.25 18.29
C LEU A 19 -8.98 -20.12 16.76
N ILE A 20 -10.13 -20.39 16.15
CA ILE A 20 -10.35 -20.12 14.71
C ILE A 20 -10.20 -18.62 14.44
N GLY A 21 -10.75 -17.78 15.33
CA GLY A 21 -10.58 -16.33 15.31
C GLY A 21 -9.11 -15.95 15.36
N ALA A 22 -8.33 -16.52 16.28
CA ALA A 22 -6.89 -16.29 16.35
C ALA A 22 -6.16 -16.68 15.04
N ALA A 23 -6.54 -17.81 14.42
CA ALA A 23 -5.98 -18.24 13.14
C ALA A 23 -6.33 -17.29 11.98
N LEU A 24 -7.57 -16.79 11.94
CA LEU A 24 -8.01 -15.78 10.96
C LEU A 24 -7.26 -14.47 11.13
N VAL A 25 -7.00 -14.06 12.37
CA VAL A 25 -6.22 -12.84 12.67
C VAL A 25 -4.75 -13.03 12.33
N PHE A 26 -4.16 -14.20 12.60
CA PHE A 26 -2.81 -14.51 12.09
C PHE A 26 -2.76 -14.37 10.57
N TRP A 27 -3.78 -14.85 9.86
CA TRP A 27 -3.85 -14.72 8.40
C TRP A 27 -3.93 -13.26 7.91
N MET A 28 -4.32 -12.31 8.77
CA MET A 28 -4.23 -10.88 8.45
C MET A 28 -2.79 -10.42 8.21
N GLN A 29 -1.77 -11.09 8.75
CA GLN A 29 -0.36 -10.80 8.46
C GLN A 29 -0.04 -10.95 6.96
N ALA A 30 -0.60 -11.98 6.31
CA ALA A 30 -0.51 -12.10 4.86
C ALA A 30 -1.25 -10.94 4.16
N GLY A 31 -2.38 -10.52 4.71
CA GLY A 31 -3.13 -9.35 4.25
C GLY A 31 -2.30 -8.06 4.28
N PHE A 32 -1.69 -7.72 5.41
CA PHE A 32 -0.81 -6.56 5.55
C PHE A 32 0.37 -6.64 4.58
N ALA A 33 1.07 -7.78 4.50
CA ALA A 33 2.17 -7.96 3.58
C ALA A 33 1.77 -7.67 2.11
N MET A 34 0.60 -8.15 1.68
CA MET A 34 0.11 -7.93 0.31
C MET A 34 -0.36 -6.49 0.06
N VAL A 35 -1.04 -5.85 1.02
CA VAL A 35 -1.43 -4.43 0.94
C VAL A 35 -0.19 -3.56 0.81
N GLU A 36 0.78 -3.75 1.70
CA GLU A 36 1.99 -2.95 1.74
C GLU A 36 2.87 -3.17 0.52
N ALA A 37 3.07 -4.41 0.10
CA ALA A 37 3.79 -4.71 -1.13
C ALA A 37 3.08 -4.05 -2.32
N GLY A 38 1.78 -4.27 -2.49
CA GLY A 38 1.02 -3.75 -3.62
C GLY A 38 1.00 -2.23 -3.72
N PHE A 39 1.01 -1.52 -2.59
CA PHE A 39 1.00 -0.05 -2.52
C PHE A 39 2.38 0.62 -2.50
N THR A 40 3.46 -0.14 -2.45
CA THR A 40 4.84 0.39 -2.50
C THR A 40 5.48 0.15 -3.87
N ARG A 41 6.68 0.68 -4.10
CA ARG A 41 7.45 0.43 -5.33
C ARG A 41 8.09 -0.97 -5.31
N ALA A 42 8.14 -1.61 -6.47
CA ALA A 42 8.56 -3.02 -6.62
C ALA A 42 9.97 -3.34 -6.08
N LYS A 43 10.89 -2.37 -6.08
CA LYS A 43 12.27 -2.51 -5.57
C LYS A 43 12.38 -2.69 -4.04
N ASN A 44 11.25 -2.64 -3.33
CA ASN A 44 11.15 -2.72 -1.88
C ASN A 44 10.23 -3.85 -1.40
N THR A 45 9.74 -4.69 -2.31
CA THR A 45 8.75 -5.72 -2.00
C THR A 45 9.30 -6.77 -1.04
N GLY A 46 10.50 -7.28 -1.29
CA GLY A 46 11.15 -8.25 -0.42
C GLY A 46 11.35 -7.71 1.00
N ASN A 47 11.77 -6.45 1.11
CA ASN A 47 11.94 -5.75 2.37
C ASN A 47 10.62 -5.66 3.15
N ILE A 48 9.52 -5.36 2.47
CA ILE A 48 8.18 -5.28 3.08
C ILE A 48 7.70 -6.64 3.58
N ILE A 49 7.85 -7.69 2.77
CA ILE A 49 7.50 -9.06 3.16
C ILE A 49 8.30 -9.47 4.40
N MET A 50 9.61 -9.18 4.42
CA MET A 50 10.46 -9.49 5.56
C MET A 50 10.06 -8.74 6.83
N LYS A 51 9.64 -7.46 6.73
CA LYS A 51 9.13 -6.69 7.87
C LYS A 51 7.88 -7.34 8.46
N ASN A 52 6.89 -7.65 7.63
CA ASN A 52 5.65 -8.29 8.06
C ASN A 52 5.90 -9.68 8.69
N LEU A 53 6.83 -10.47 8.13
CA LEU A 53 7.17 -11.76 8.74
C LEU A 53 7.89 -11.59 10.09
N MET A 54 8.83 -10.63 10.17
CA MET A 54 9.66 -10.45 11.35
C MET A 54 8.96 -9.75 12.50
N ASP A 55 7.98 -8.87 12.28
CA ASP A 55 7.21 -8.36 13.40
C ASP A 55 6.46 -9.48 14.15
N PHE A 56 5.90 -10.46 13.44
CA PHE A 56 5.26 -11.60 14.07
C PHE A 56 6.29 -12.51 14.75
N CYS A 57 7.39 -12.86 14.09
CA CYS A 57 8.38 -13.78 14.67
C CYS A 57 9.10 -13.16 15.89
N ILE A 58 9.57 -11.92 15.78
CA ILE A 58 10.24 -11.21 16.87
C ILE A 58 9.22 -10.85 17.97
N GLY A 59 8.02 -10.44 17.57
CA GLY A 59 6.90 -10.21 18.47
C GLY A 59 6.60 -11.46 19.29
N THR A 60 6.52 -12.62 18.66
CA THR A 60 6.33 -13.91 19.36
C THR A 60 7.44 -14.16 20.38
N CYS A 61 8.71 -14.03 19.99
CA CYS A 61 9.83 -14.23 20.91
C CYS A 61 9.76 -13.32 22.14
N THR A 62 9.41 -12.04 21.95
CA THR A 62 9.35 -11.07 23.06
C THR A 62 8.07 -11.20 23.89
N PHE A 63 6.94 -11.49 23.24
CA PHE A 63 5.64 -11.65 23.88
C PHE A 63 5.59 -12.90 24.77
N ILE A 64 6.22 -14.00 24.35
CA ILE A 64 6.41 -15.20 25.18
C ILE A 64 7.21 -14.87 26.46
N LEU A 65 8.27 -14.07 26.33
CA LEU A 65 9.18 -13.80 27.44
C LEU A 65 8.62 -12.83 28.48
N ILE A 66 7.83 -11.86 28.04
CA ILE A 66 7.35 -10.81 28.95
C ILE A 66 5.98 -10.25 28.55
N GLY A 67 5.75 -10.01 27.25
CA GLY A 67 4.57 -9.27 26.79
C GLY A 67 3.23 -9.87 27.22
N PHE A 68 3.06 -11.18 27.14
CA PHE A 68 1.80 -11.81 27.58
C PHE A 68 1.52 -11.61 29.07
N SER A 69 2.55 -11.76 29.92
CA SER A 69 2.40 -11.58 31.36
C SER A 69 2.15 -10.12 31.76
N LEU A 70 2.68 -9.15 31.02
CA LEU A 70 2.34 -7.75 31.23
C LEU A 70 0.90 -7.43 30.83
N LEU A 71 0.34 -8.17 29.85
CA LEU A 71 -1.03 -7.99 29.37
C LEU A 71 -2.05 -8.70 30.28
N LEU A 72 -1.90 -9.99 30.54
CA LEU A 72 -2.89 -10.82 31.26
C LEU A 72 -2.39 -11.41 32.58
N GLY A 73 -1.23 -11.00 33.06
CA GLY A 73 -0.78 -11.33 34.41
C GLY A 73 -1.66 -10.68 35.47
N GLU A 74 -1.51 -11.14 36.72
CA GLU A 74 -2.18 -10.55 37.89
C GLU A 74 -2.00 -9.02 37.90
N ASP A 75 -3.10 -8.27 37.96
CA ASP A 75 -3.08 -6.80 37.93
C ASP A 75 -2.23 -6.25 39.08
N MET A 76 -1.24 -5.44 38.73
CA MET A 76 -0.47 -4.65 39.66
C MET A 76 -1.01 -3.22 39.62
N ILE A 77 -1.71 -2.84 40.69
CA ILE A 77 -2.18 -1.48 40.99
C ILE A 77 -3.03 -0.81 39.87
N GLY A 78 -3.69 -1.61 39.02
CA GLY A 78 -4.48 -1.12 37.89
C GLY A 78 -3.68 -0.77 36.64
N LEU A 79 -2.36 -0.96 36.62
CA LEU A 79 -1.47 -0.38 35.58
C LEU A 79 -0.73 -1.39 34.72
N ILE A 80 -0.40 -2.57 35.24
CA ILE A 80 0.42 -3.54 34.50
C ILE A 80 0.22 -4.94 35.07
N GLY A 81 0.22 -5.96 34.21
CA GLY A 81 0.22 -7.35 34.64
C GLY A 81 1.56 -7.74 35.25
N LYS A 82 1.51 -8.54 36.31
CA LYS A 82 2.70 -9.07 36.97
C LYS A 82 3.54 -9.93 36.02
N PRO A 83 4.82 -9.60 35.82
CA PRO A 83 5.73 -10.43 35.02
C PRO A 83 5.76 -11.88 35.49
N GLY A 84 5.71 -12.82 34.55
CA GLY A 84 5.67 -14.25 34.85
C GLY A 84 6.18 -15.11 33.70
N PHE A 85 6.63 -16.31 34.03
CA PHE A 85 7.17 -17.31 33.08
C PHE A 85 6.32 -18.58 33.06
N ASP A 86 5.02 -18.47 33.37
CA ASP A 86 4.11 -19.61 33.56
C ASP A 86 4.01 -20.50 32.32
N ILE A 87 4.23 -19.95 31.13
CA ILE A 87 4.32 -20.71 29.88
C ILE A 87 5.46 -21.74 29.91
N PHE A 88 6.53 -21.50 30.68
CA PHE A 88 7.67 -22.40 30.84
C PHE A 88 7.62 -23.21 32.14
N THR A 89 7.05 -22.66 33.21
CA THR A 89 7.07 -23.26 34.55
C THR A 89 5.79 -24.00 34.91
N SER A 90 4.66 -23.69 34.26
CA SER A 90 3.32 -24.23 34.54
C SER A 90 2.54 -24.49 33.24
N TYR A 91 3.22 -25.04 32.22
CA TYR A 91 2.65 -25.19 30.87
C TYR A 91 1.28 -25.87 30.84
N ALA A 92 1.06 -26.91 31.66
CA ALA A 92 -0.21 -27.65 31.71
C ALA A 92 -1.42 -26.82 32.19
N ASN A 93 -1.17 -25.74 32.93
CA ASN A 93 -2.19 -24.84 33.47
C ASN A 93 -2.17 -23.45 32.80
N PHE A 94 -1.35 -23.29 31.76
CA PHE A 94 -1.20 -22.01 31.07
C PHE A 94 -2.37 -21.76 30.11
N ASP A 95 -2.82 -20.52 30.00
CA ASP A 95 -3.90 -20.13 29.11
C ASP A 95 -3.40 -19.97 27.66
N TRP A 96 -3.20 -21.09 26.98
CA TRP A 96 -2.70 -21.12 25.60
C TRP A 96 -3.61 -20.37 24.63
N SER A 97 -4.92 -20.42 24.86
CA SER A 97 -5.91 -19.79 23.99
C SER A 97 -5.76 -18.28 24.01
N ASN A 98 -5.78 -17.67 25.20
CA ASN A 98 -5.58 -16.22 25.32
C ASN A 98 -4.18 -15.80 24.91
N PHE A 99 -3.16 -16.63 25.15
CA PHE A 99 -1.81 -16.36 24.66
C PHE A 99 -1.77 -16.19 23.14
N VAL A 100 -2.28 -17.19 22.39
CA VAL A 100 -2.24 -17.17 20.93
C VAL A 100 -3.09 -16.02 20.38
N PHE A 101 -4.28 -15.79 20.93
CA PHE A 101 -5.16 -14.71 20.49
C PHE A 101 -4.56 -13.31 20.72
N ASN A 102 -4.02 -13.05 21.90
CA ASN A 102 -3.44 -11.74 22.20
C ASN A 102 -2.10 -11.53 21.50
N LEU A 103 -1.35 -12.59 21.19
CA LEU A 103 -0.14 -12.52 20.37
C LEU A 103 -0.45 -12.00 18.96
N VAL A 104 -1.50 -12.51 18.30
CA VAL A 104 -1.84 -12.08 16.94
C VAL A 104 -2.39 -10.64 16.90
N PHE A 105 -3.04 -10.18 17.98
CA PHE A 105 -3.41 -8.77 18.16
C PHE A 105 -2.19 -7.87 18.35
N CYS A 106 -1.25 -8.28 19.21
CA CYS A 106 0.02 -7.61 19.42
C CYS A 106 0.81 -7.44 18.10
N ALA A 107 0.91 -8.52 17.32
CA ALA A 107 1.57 -8.50 16.03
C ALA A 107 0.87 -7.56 15.03
N THR A 108 -0.46 -7.49 15.07
CA THR A 108 -1.25 -6.55 14.25
C THR A 108 -0.94 -5.09 14.63
N THR A 109 -0.82 -4.77 15.92
CA THR A 109 -0.40 -3.43 16.36
C THR A 109 0.98 -3.07 15.83
N ALA A 110 1.93 -4.01 15.90
CA ALA A 110 3.30 -3.80 15.43
C ALA A 110 3.36 -3.55 13.92
N THR A 111 2.64 -4.37 13.13
CA THR A 111 2.70 -4.37 11.67
C THR A 111 2.11 -3.11 11.01
N ILE A 112 1.16 -2.41 11.66
CA ILE A 112 0.61 -1.16 11.12
C ILE A 112 1.70 -0.12 10.76
N VAL A 113 2.83 -0.16 11.47
CA VAL A 113 3.93 0.79 11.28
C VAL A 113 4.78 0.49 10.05
N SER A 114 4.90 -0.76 9.58
CA SER A 114 5.72 -1.08 8.41
C SER A 114 5.27 -0.33 7.18
N GLY A 115 3.96 -0.27 6.93
CA GLY A 115 3.40 0.39 5.76
C GLY A 115 3.68 1.89 5.71
N ALA A 116 3.47 2.62 6.82
CA ALA A 116 3.75 4.07 6.87
C ALA A 116 5.26 4.37 6.78
N MET A 117 6.10 3.44 7.24
CA MET A 117 7.55 3.55 7.29
C MET A 117 8.26 2.80 6.13
N ALA A 118 7.51 2.31 5.15
CA ALA A 118 8.02 1.55 4.01
C ALA A 118 9.05 2.31 3.15
N GLU A 119 9.89 1.55 2.44
CA GLU A 119 10.82 2.03 1.39
C GLU A 119 12.03 2.88 1.81
N ARG A 120 12.13 3.34 3.07
CA ARG A 120 13.31 4.10 3.54
C ARG A 120 13.77 3.75 4.96
N THR A 121 13.05 2.89 5.66
CA THR A 121 13.38 2.50 7.03
C THR A 121 14.33 1.33 7.01
N LYS A 122 15.43 1.45 7.75
CA LYS A 122 16.37 0.35 7.95
C LYS A 122 15.64 -0.87 8.53
N PHE A 123 15.89 -2.04 7.95
CA PHE A 123 15.26 -3.29 8.39
C PHE A 123 15.56 -3.60 9.86
N LEU A 124 16.82 -3.48 10.29
CA LEU A 124 17.22 -3.70 11.68
C LEU A 124 16.46 -2.79 12.66
N SER A 125 16.26 -1.53 12.28
CA SER A 125 15.56 -0.54 13.10
C SER A 125 14.08 -0.90 13.26
N TYR A 126 13.47 -1.45 12.22
CA TYR A 126 12.12 -1.99 12.30
C TYR A 126 12.07 -3.21 13.24
N CYS A 127 12.99 -4.16 13.13
CA CYS A 127 13.07 -5.33 14.03
C CYS A 127 13.19 -4.94 15.51
N ILE A 128 14.01 -3.93 15.82
CA ILE A 128 14.15 -3.42 17.20
C ILE A 128 12.84 -2.78 17.67
N TYR A 129 12.21 -1.96 16.82
CA TYR A 129 10.91 -1.36 17.12
C TYR A 129 9.86 -2.45 17.41
N SER A 130 9.74 -3.47 16.56
CA SER A 130 8.79 -4.57 16.73
C SER A 130 9.02 -5.33 18.04
N ALA A 131 10.28 -5.57 18.42
CA ALA A 131 10.61 -6.16 19.71
C ALA A 131 10.11 -5.29 20.89
N VAL A 132 10.33 -3.98 20.83
CA VAL A 132 9.98 -3.07 21.95
C VAL A 132 8.47 -2.91 22.09
N ILE A 133 7.74 -2.71 20.97
CA ILE A 133 6.29 -2.56 21.03
C ILE A 133 5.63 -3.84 21.54
N SER A 134 6.09 -5.01 21.10
CA SER A 134 5.54 -6.31 21.52
C SER A 134 5.94 -6.71 22.94
N ALA A 135 7.11 -6.29 23.42
CA ALA A 135 7.57 -6.60 24.77
C ALA A 135 6.88 -5.73 25.84
N PHE A 136 6.65 -4.44 25.54
CA PHE A 136 6.37 -3.47 26.59
C PHE A 136 5.25 -2.48 26.27
N ILE A 137 5.28 -1.82 25.11
CA ILE A 137 4.33 -0.74 24.83
C ILE A 137 2.91 -1.33 24.75
N TYR A 138 2.64 -2.14 23.72
CA TYR A 138 1.32 -2.75 23.51
C TYR A 138 0.78 -3.48 24.73
N PRO A 139 1.54 -4.38 25.37
CA PRO A 139 1.05 -5.10 26.54
C PRO A 139 0.54 -4.22 27.69
N VAL A 140 1.18 -3.07 27.93
CA VAL A 140 0.80 -2.18 29.04
C VAL A 140 -0.53 -1.49 28.77
N GLU A 141 -0.71 -0.86 27.60
CA GLU A 141 -2.02 -0.25 27.31
C GLU A 141 -3.13 -1.29 27.13
N ALA A 142 -2.81 -2.46 26.58
CA ALA A 142 -3.77 -3.55 26.45
C ALA A 142 -4.16 -4.11 27.83
N HIS A 143 -3.26 -4.11 28.81
CA HIS A 143 -3.60 -4.45 30.19
C HIS A 143 -4.62 -3.48 30.79
N TRP A 144 -4.48 -2.16 30.51
CA TRP A 144 -5.44 -1.16 30.99
C TRP A 144 -6.85 -1.48 30.51
N ILE A 145 -6.99 -1.97 29.27
CA ILE A 145 -8.26 -2.15 28.57
C ILE A 145 -8.83 -3.56 28.75
N TRP A 146 -8.00 -4.61 28.70
CA TRP A 146 -8.43 -6.01 28.66
C TRP A 146 -7.82 -6.88 29.78
N GLY A 147 -6.72 -6.45 30.40
CA GLY A 147 -6.02 -7.22 31.43
C GLY A 147 -6.54 -7.04 32.86
N GLY A 148 -7.64 -6.31 33.04
CA GLY A 148 -8.18 -5.97 34.36
C GLY A 148 -7.66 -4.65 34.94
N GLY A 149 -6.91 -3.87 34.16
CA GLY A 149 -6.42 -2.57 34.58
C GLY A 149 -7.49 -1.48 34.70
N TRP A 150 -7.05 -0.26 34.98
CA TRP A 150 -7.93 0.83 35.42
C TRP A 150 -8.96 1.29 34.37
N LEU A 151 -8.69 1.17 33.06
CA LEU A 151 -9.67 1.52 32.02
C LEU A 151 -10.81 0.50 31.97
N ALA A 152 -10.48 -0.79 32.06
CA ALA A 152 -11.45 -1.87 32.18
C ALA A 152 -12.34 -1.67 33.41
N GLN A 153 -11.74 -1.39 34.58
CA GLN A 153 -12.46 -1.15 35.83
C GLN A 153 -13.37 0.09 35.78
N MET A 154 -12.94 1.13 35.06
CA MET A 154 -13.74 2.34 34.85
C MET A 154 -14.94 2.10 33.91
N GLY A 155 -14.91 1.03 33.10
CA GLY A 155 -15.91 0.74 32.07
C GLY A 155 -15.66 1.50 30.77
N PHE A 156 -14.39 1.71 30.41
CA PHE A 156 -14.00 2.00 29.03
C PHE A 156 -14.26 0.76 28.17
N HIS A 157 -14.84 0.95 26.98
CA HIS A 157 -15.23 -0.15 26.10
C HIS A 157 -14.47 -0.08 24.77
N ASP A 158 -13.67 -1.10 24.50
CA ASP A 158 -13.01 -1.33 23.22
C ASP A 158 -13.01 -2.83 22.96
N PHE A 159 -14.02 -3.33 22.24
CA PHE A 159 -14.28 -4.77 22.15
C PHE A 159 -13.14 -5.54 21.48
N ALA A 160 -12.64 -5.03 20.36
CA ALA A 160 -11.61 -5.69 19.57
C ALA A 160 -10.37 -4.83 19.26
N GLY A 161 -10.33 -3.54 19.62
CA GLY A 161 -9.10 -2.74 19.50
C GLY A 161 -9.09 -1.57 18.51
N SER A 162 -10.15 -0.75 18.36
CA SER A 162 -9.96 0.54 17.65
C SER A 162 -8.97 1.44 18.40
N CYS A 163 -8.98 1.40 19.73
CA CYS A 163 -8.05 2.14 20.58
C CYS A 163 -6.76 1.35 20.77
N ALA A 164 -6.86 0.14 21.34
CA ALA A 164 -5.72 -0.65 21.80
C ALA A 164 -4.77 -1.10 20.68
N ILE A 165 -5.28 -1.25 19.45
CA ILE A 165 -4.51 -1.79 18.32
C ILE A 165 -4.35 -0.74 17.24
N HIS A 166 -5.47 -0.30 16.64
CA HIS A 166 -5.40 0.55 15.45
C HIS A 166 -4.95 1.97 15.76
N MET A 167 -5.48 2.62 16.79
CA MET A 167 -5.04 3.95 17.17
C MET A 167 -3.57 3.91 17.65
N VAL A 168 -3.18 2.96 18.50
CA VAL A 168 -1.79 2.79 18.94
C VAL A 168 -0.85 2.60 17.75
N GLY A 169 -1.12 1.61 16.89
CA GLY A 169 -0.31 1.34 15.71
C GLY A 169 -0.27 2.54 14.76
N GLY A 170 -1.40 3.23 14.56
CA GLY A 170 -1.52 4.40 13.71
C GLY A 170 -0.77 5.64 14.24
N ILE A 171 -0.79 5.88 15.55
CA ILE A 171 0.00 6.95 16.19
C ILE A 171 1.48 6.62 16.10
N SER A 172 1.83 5.35 16.32
CA SER A 172 3.19 4.86 16.18
C SER A 172 3.71 5.08 14.76
N ALA A 173 2.88 4.75 13.76
CA ALA A 173 3.14 4.98 12.34
C ALA A 173 3.32 6.46 12.02
N LEU A 174 2.48 7.34 12.57
CA LEU A 174 2.55 8.79 12.38
C LEU A 174 3.87 9.37 12.94
N ILE A 175 4.22 9.01 14.17
CA ILE A 175 5.46 9.46 14.83
C ILE A 175 6.67 8.94 14.06
N GLY A 176 6.66 7.64 13.74
CA GLY A 176 7.72 6.99 12.99
C GLY A 176 7.95 7.64 11.62
N ALA A 177 6.89 7.80 10.82
CA ALA A 177 6.96 8.45 9.51
C ALA A 177 7.45 9.91 9.60
N LYS A 178 7.02 10.67 10.61
CA LYS A 178 7.47 12.04 10.86
C LYS A 178 8.96 12.10 11.21
N MET A 179 9.44 11.24 12.10
CA MET A 179 10.84 11.23 12.55
C MET A 179 11.83 10.72 11.49
N LEU A 180 11.35 9.82 10.65
CA LEU A 180 12.05 9.22 9.50
C LEU A 180 12.13 10.15 8.29
N GLY A 181 11.12 11.00 8.11
CA GLY A 181 11.01 11.93 6.99
C GLY A 181 10.45 11.30 5.71
N PRO A 182 10.11 12.14 4.72
CA PRO A 182 9.46 11.71 3.48
C PRO A 182 10.40 10.92 2.56
N ARG A 183 9.87 10.08 1.67
CA ARG A 183 10.66 9.45 0.60
C ARG A 183 11.24 10.53 -0.33
N ILE A 184 12.43 10.27 -0.85
CA ILE A 184 13.10 11.17 -1.80
C ILE A 184 12.17 11.38 -3.01
N GLY A 185 11.97 12.65 -3.36
CA GLY A 185 11.08 13.04 -4.46
C GLY A 185 9.59 13.14 -4.10
N LYS A 186 9.14 12.78 -2.89
CA LYS A 186 7.72 12.94 -2.49
C LYS A 186 7.26 14.40 -2.54
N PHE A 187 8.11 15.32 -2.09
CA PHE A 187 7.81 16.75 -2.01
C PHE A 187 8.85 17.55 -2.78
N THR A 188 8.41 18.30 -3.79
CA THR A 188 9.27 19.28 -4.49
C THR A 188 9.33 20.55 -3.66
N LYS A 189 10.54 21.08 -3.45
CA LYS A 189 10.78 22.31 -2.69
C LYS A 189 11.32 23.42 -3.58
N ASP A 190 10.94 24.67 -3.30
CA ASP A 190 11.56 25.85 -3.91
C ASP A 190 12.97 26.11 -3.34
N LYS A 191 13.68 27.11 -3.90
CA LYS A 191 15.01 27.53 -3.42
C LYS A 191 15.00 28.05 -1.97
N LYS A 192 13.83 28.36 -1.40
CA LYS A 192 13.65 28.78 -0.01
C LYS A 192 13.27 27.61 0.91
N GLY A 193 13.15 26.40 0.39
CA GLY A 193 12.79 25.19 1.11
C GLY A 193 11.29 24.95 1.28
N ASN A 194 10.42 25.79 0.72
CA ASN A 194 8.96 25.63 0.81
C ASN A 194 8.49 24.57 -0.16
N ILE A 195 7.52 23.75 0.26
CA ILE A 195 6.94 22.71 -0.60
C ILE A 195 6.06 23.37 -1.66
N THR A 196 6.37 23.13 -2.92
CA THR A 196 5.64 23.66 -4.08
C THR A 196 4.75 22.62 -4.75
N LYS A 197 5.07 21.34 -4.57
CA LYS A 197 4.33 20.22 -5.18
C LYS A 197 4.43 18.94 -4.35
N VAL A 198 3.33 18.20 -4.29
CA VAL A 198 3.27 16.82 -3.77
C VAL A 198 3.25 15.87 -4.97
N ASN A 199 4.23 14.97 -5.03
CA ASN A 199 4.34 13.96 -6.08
C ASN A 199 3.76 12.63 -5.58
N ALA A 200 2.83 12.04 -6.32
CA ALA A 200 2.31 10.72 -5.96
C ALA A 200 3.28 9.61 -6.37
N PHE A 201 3.44 8.60 -5.51
CA PHE A 201 4.08 7.33 -5.86
C PHE A 201 3.01 6.24 -5.96
N PRO A 202 2.61 5.84 -7.18
CA PRO A 202 1.65 4.76 -7.35
C PRO A 202 2.22 3.44 -6.83
N GLY A 203 1.37 2.65 -6.17
CA GLY A 203 1.66 1.26 -5.87
C GLY A 203 1.92 0.46 -7.14
N HIS A 204 2.96 -0.37 -7.14
CA HIS A 204 3.38 -1.08 -8.34
C HIS A 204 2.41 -2.21 -8.74
N ASN A 205 1.58 -2.72 -7.82
CA ASN A 205 0.64 -3.81 -8.09
C ASN A 205 -0.65 -3.68 -7.25
N LEU A 206 -1.62 -2.94 -7.79
CA LEU A 206 -2.92 -2.75 -7.13
C LEU A 206 -3.74 -4.04 -7.01
N ALA A 207 -3.51 -5.05 -7.85
CA ALA A 207 -4.18 -6.34 -7.71
C ALA A 207 -3.70 -7.07 -6.45
N LEU A 208 -2.39 -7.00 -6.17
CA LEU A 208 -1.82 -7.53 -4.92
C LEU A 208 -2.35 -6.74 -3.71
N GLY A 209 -2.41 -5.41 -3.82
CA GLY A 209 -2.99 -4.56 -2.79
C GLY A 209 -4.46 -4.91 -2.50
N ALA A 210 -5.26 -5.13 -3.54
CA ALA A 210 -6.65 -5.56 -3.42
C ALA A 210 -6.79 -6.94 -2.77
N LEU A 211 -5.95 -7.91 -3.15
CA LEU A 211 -5.90 -9.22 -2.50
C LEU A 211 -5.64 -9.10 -1.00
N GLY A 212 -4.70 -8.24 -0.62
CA GLY A 212 -4.42 -7.94 0.78
C GLY A 212 -5.63 -7.40 1.53
N VAL A 213 -6.37 -6.45 0.95
CA VAL A 213 -7.61 -5.92 1.55
C VAL A 213 -8.68 -6.99 1.74
N PHE A 214 -8.88 -7.89 0.78
CA PHE A 214 -9.83 -8.99 0.94
C PHE A 214 -9.42 -9.99 2.02
N ILE A 215 -8.12 -10.30 2.12
CA ILE A 215 -7.59 -11.14 3.21
C ILE A 215 -7.83 -10.46 4.56
N LEU A 216 -7.54 -9.16 4.68
CA LEU A 216 -7.76 -8.40 5.90
C LEU A 216 -9.25 -8.38 6.29
N TRP A 217 -10.16 -8.17 5.34
CA TRP A 217 -11.59 -8.20 5.61
C TRP A 217 -12.04 -9.58 6.11
N LEU A 218 -11.60 -10.67 5.46
CA LEU A 218 -11.89 -12.02 5.93
C LEU A 218 -11.36 -12.26 7.35
N GLY A 219 -10.11 -11.86 7.61
CA GLY A 219 -9.50 -11.98 8.93
C GLY A 219 -10.23 -11.17 10.00
N TRP A 220 -10.85 -10.06 9.62
CA TRP A 220 -11.58 -9.18 10.53
C TRP A 220 -12.82 -9.80 11.16
N TYR A 221 -13.42 -10.81 10.52
CA TYR A 221 -14.48 -11.61 11.15
C TYR A 221 -13.95 -12.40 12.36
N GLY A 222 -12.71 -12.88 12.29
CA GLY A 222 -12.02 -13.44 13.45
C GLY A 222 -11.63 -12.35 14.45
N PHE A 223 -11.10 -11.22 13.95
CA PHE A 223 -10.64 -10.10 14.78
C PHE A 223 -11.75 -9.55 15.67
N ASN A 224 -12.90 -9.23 15.08
CA ASN A 224 -14.05 -8.71 15.83
C ASN A 224 -14.86 -9.84 16.47
N GLY A 225 -14.99 -11.00 15.83
CA GLY A 225 -15.95 -12.02 16.26
C GLY A 225 -15.44 -13.01 17.31
N ALA A 226 -14.13 -13.16 17.49
CA ALA A 226 -13.57 -14.24 18.32
C ALA A 226 -14.07 -14.21 19.78
N ALA A 227 -14.18 -13.02 20.36
CA ALA A 227 -14.59 -12.83 21.75
C ALA A 227 -16.12 -12.93 21.98
N ALA A 228 -16.91 -13.20 20.93
CA ALA A 228 -18.36 -13.38 21.08
C ALA A 228 -18.69 -14.60 21.95
N THR A 229 -19.74 -14.46 22.76
CA THR A 229 -20.16 -15.48 23.75
C THR A 229 -21.50 -16.13 23.42
N SER A 230 -22.21 -15.63 22.41
CA SER A 230 -23.48 -16.18 21.92
C SER A 230 -23.58 -16.10 20.39
N VAL A 231 -24.52 -16.86 19.81
CA VAL A 231 -24.70 -16.94 18.35
C VAL A 231 -25.28 -15.62 17.85
N GLU A 232 -26.18 -15.03 18.63
CA GLU A 232 -26.82 -13.75 18.34
C GLU A 232 -25.79 -12.62 18.38
N GLN A 233 -24.89 -12.61 19.38
CA GLN A 233 -23.81 -11.63 19.48
C GLN A 233 -22.83 -11.79 18.31
N LEU A 234 -22.39 -13.02 18.01
CA LEU A 234 -21.50 -13.30 16.88
C LEU A 234 -22.12 -12.85 15.54
N GLY A 235 -23.40 -13.17 15.32
CA GLY A 235 -24.13 -12.75 14.13
C GLY A 235 -24.26 -11.22 14.01
N SER A 236 -24.51 -10.53 15.12
CA SER A 236 -24.56 -9.07 15.17
C SER A 236 -23.20 -8.43 14.86
N ILE A 237 -22.12 -8.93 15.46
CA ILE A 237 -20.75 -8.48 15.20
C ILE A 237 -20.37 -8.67 13.73
N PHE A 238 -20.72 -9.81 13.13
CA PHE A 238 -20.45 -10.05 11.71
C PHE A 238 -21.20 -9.09 10.81
N LEU A 239 -22.45 -8.77 11.17
CA LEU A 239 -23.26 -7.80 10.45
C LEU A 239 -22.61 -6.41 10.49
N THR A 240 -22.22 -5.91 11.66
CA THR A 240 -21.59 -4.58 11.77
C THR A 240 -20.23 -4.55 11.05
N THR A 241 -19.44 -5.62 11.17
CA THR A 241 -18.15 -5.84 10.48
C THR A 241 -18.29 -5.98 8.96
N THR A 242 -19.48 -6.25 8.45
CA THR A 242 -19.77 -6.26 7.00
C THR A 242 -20.27 -4.90 6.52
N VAL A 243 -21.21 -4.32 7.27
CA VAL A 243 -21.93 -3.11 6.86
C VAL A 243 -21.04 -1.87 6.91
N ALA A 244 -20.29 -1.66 7.99
CA ALA A 244 -19.46 -0.48 8.17
C ALA A 244 -18.41 -0.31 7.04
N PRO A 245 -17.55 -1.30 6.74
CA PRO A 245 -16.61 -1.17 5.64
C PRO A 245 -17.27 -1.08 4.27
N ALA A 246 -18.36 -1.82 4.00
CA ALA A 246 -19.06 -1.71 2.72
C ALA A 246 -19.58 -0.29 2.48
N VAL A 247 -20.17 0.32 3.50
CA VAL A 247 -20.63 1.72 3.43
C VAL A 247 -19.44 2.68 3.29
N ALA A 248 -18.37 2.48 4.04
CA ALA A 248 -17.16 3.30 3.94
C ALA A 248 -16.58 3.30 2.51
N THR A 249 -16.48 2.12 1.89
CA THR A 249 -16.01 1.96 0.50
C THR A 249 -16.91 2.70 -0.48
N VAL A 250 -18.24 2.54 -0.38
CA VAL A 250 -19.20 3.18 -1.30
C VAL A 250 -19.16 4.70 -1.15
N VAL A 251 -19.16 5.21 0.10
CA VAL A 251 -19.10 6.64 0.37
C VAL A 251 -17.80 7.26 -0.16
N CYS A 252 -16.67 6.61 0.08
CA CYS A 252 -15.38 7.04 -0.49
C CYS A 252 -15.38 7.02 -2.01
N MET A 253 -15.88 5.95 -2.63
CA MET A 253 -15.96 5.82 -4.09
C MET A 253 -16.82 6.93 -4.69
N ILE A 254 -17.99 7.21 -4.14
CA ILE A 254 -18.87 8.29 -4.59
C ILE A 254 -18.17 9.65 -4.41
N PHE A 255 -17.56 9.89 -3.25
CA PHE A 255 -16.86 11.14 -2.96
C PHE A 255 -15.71 11.38 -3.96
N THR A 256 -14.87 10.38 -4.19
CA THR A 256 -13.75 10.48 -5.14
C THR A 256 -14.25 10.64 -6.57
N TRP A 257 -15.35 9.98 -6.95
CA TRP A 257 -15.99 10.17 -8.25
C TRP A 257 -16.49 11.61 -8.45
N ILE A 258 -17.19 12.17 -7.47
CA ILE A 258 -17.66 13.56 -7.54
C ILE A 258 -16.48 14.53 -7.59
N LYS A 259 -15.44 14.28 -6.78
CA LYS A 259 -14.29 15.18 -6.65
C LYS A 259 -13.36 15.15 -7.86
N TYR A 260 -13.15 13.98 -8.46
CA TYR A 260 -12.13 13.74 -9.49
C TYR A 260 -12.70 13.31 -10.85
N GLY A 261 -14.02 13.15 -10.97
CA GLY A 261 -14.70 12.68 -12.17
C GLY A 261 -14.61 11.16 -12.42
N LYS A 262 -13.85 10.42 -11.58
CA LYS A 262 -13.64 8.97 -11.68
C LYS A 262 -13.45 8.36 -10.28
N PRO A 263 -13.86 7.09 -10.05
CA PRO A 263 -13.60 6.41 -8.79
C PRO A 263 -12.10 6.11 -8.61
N ASP A 264 -11.59 6.35 -7.41
CA ASP A 264 -10.19 6.02 -7.05
C ASP A 264 -10.14 4.63 -6.41
N VAL A 265 -9.48 3.68 -7.09
CA VAL A 265 -9.36 2.28 -6.65
C VAL A 265 -8.59 2.17 -5.33
N SER A 266 -7.44 2.83 -5.24
CA SER A 266 -6.53 2.73 -4.09
C SER A 266 -7.17 3.34 -2.84
N MET A 267 -7.87 4.47 -3.01
CA MET A 267 -8.58 5.12 -1.92
C MET A 267 -9.81 4.31 -1.49
N SER A 268 -10.54 3.70 -2.43
CA SER A 268 -11.69 2.83 -2.09
C SER A 268 -11.25 1.59 -1.32
N LEU A 269 -10.11 0.99 -1.68
CA LEU A 269 -9.49 -0.10 -0.92
C LEU A 269 -9.13 0.32 0.51
N ASN A 270 -8.50 1.49 0.68
CA ASN A 270 -8.22 2.04 2.01
C ASN A 270 -9.49 2.38 2.80
N ALA A 271 -10.57 2.81 2.14
CA ALA A 271 -11.85 3.08 2.79
C ALA A 271 -12.51 1.80 3.33
N SER A 272 -12.36 0.66 2.65
CA SER A 272 -12.78 -0.63 3.20
C SER A 272 -12.06 -0.90 4.54
N LEU A 273 -10.74 -0.73 4.58
CA LEU A 273 -9.95 -0.91 5.80
C LEU A 273 -10.32 0.12 6.88
N ALA A 274 -10.55 1.38 6.50
CA ALA A 274 -10.96 2.43 7.43
C ALA A 274 -12.28 2.11 8.13
N GLY A 275 -13.28 1.60 7.40
CA GLY A 275 -14.56 1.19 7.98
C GLY A 275 -14.43 -0.04 8.88
N LEU A 276 -13.54 -0.99 8.54
CA LEU A 276 -13.18 -2.11 9.41
C LEU A 276 -12.56 -1.62 10.72
N VAL A 277 -11.58 -0.73 10.66
CA VAL A 277 -10.94 -0.12 11.85
C VAL A 277 -11.94 0.64 12.72
N ALA A 278 -12.82 1.43 12.10
CA ALA A 278 -13.77 2.25 12.84
C ALA A 278 -14.82 1.42 13.59
N ILE A 279 -15.22 0.25 13.06
CA ILE A 279 -16.22 -0.60 13.71
C ILE A 279 -15.60 -1.53 14.76
N THR A 280 -14.28 -1.71 14.80
CA THR A 280 -13.58 -2.65 15.71
C THR A 280 -13.93 -2.47 17.20
N ALA A 281 -13.84 -1.26 17.76
CA ALA A 281 -14.19 -1.00 19.16
C ALA A 281 -15.68 -1.17 19.47
N PRO A 282 -16.60 -0.67 18.62
CA PRO A 282 -18.04 -0.72 18.91
C PRO A 282 -18.81 -1.90 18.27
N CYS A 283 -18.14 -2.90 17.69
CA CYS A 283 -18.79 -3.92 16.85
C CYS A 283 -19.84 -4.78 17.58
N ASP A 284 -19.69 -4.97 18.89
CA ASP A 284 -20.57 -5.75 19.75
C ASP A 284 -21.71 -4.92 20.38
N VAL A 285 -21.54 -3.60 20.45
CA VAL A 285 -22.49 -2.68 21.12
C VAL A 285 -23.31 -1.84 20.15
N THR A 286 -23.13 -1.98 18.84
CA THR A 286 -23.77 -1.12 17.84
C THR A 286 -24.76 -1.87 16.96
N ASP A 287 -25.87 -1.22 16.61
CA ASP A 287 -26.83 -1.75 15.65
C ASP A 287 -26.42 -1.47 14.19
N CYS A 288 -27.22 -1.94 13.23
CA CYS A 288 -26.96 -1.72 11.80
C CYS A 288 -26.92 -0.23 11.42
N PHE A 289 -27.78 0.60 12.02
CA PHE A 289 -27.86 2.02 11.70
C PHE A 289 -26.60 2.77 12.16
N GLY A 290 -26.15 2.50 13.39
CA GLY A 290 -24.88 3.00 13.89
C GLY A 290 -23.71 2.56 13.01
N ALA A 291 -23.66 1.29 12.60
CA ALA A 291 -22.62 0.77 11.72
C ALA A 291 -22.56 1.50 10.36
N ILE A 292 -23.72 1.83 9.77
CA ILE A 292 -23.81 2.62 8.53
C ILE A 292 -23.17 4.00 8.73
N ILE A 293 -23.51 4.71 9.81
CA ILE A 293 -22.99 6.06 10.06
C ILE A 293 -21.48 6.02 10.35
N ILE A 294 -21.04 5.07 11.19
CA ILE A 294 -19.63 4.86 11.50
C ILE A 294 -18.82 4.63 10.22
N GLY A 295 -19.31 3.74 9.35
CA GLY A 295 -18.72 3.47 8.04
C GLY A 295 -18.69 4.69 7.13
N ALA A 296 -19.80 5.43 7.02
CA ALA A 296 -19.88 6.61 6.17
C ALA A 296 -18.88 7.70 6.58
N VAL A 297 -18.74 7.96 7.88
CA VAL A 297 -17.74 8.90 8.40
C VAL A 297 -16.33 8.37 8.12
N ALA A 298 -16.08 7.08 8.34
CA ALA A 298 -14.77 6.48 8.11
C ALA A 298 -14.29 6.59 6.65
N GLY A 299 -15.21 6.34 5.70
CA GLY A 299 -14.95 6.45 4.26
C GLY A 299 -14.57 7.86 3.82
N LEU A 300 -15.06 8.90 4.47
CA LEU A 300 -14.63 10.28 4.22
C LEU A 300 -13.34 10.62 4.98
N LEU A 301 -13.25 10.20 6.23
CA LEU A 301 -12.14 10.49 7.13
C LEU A 301 -10.81 9.99 6.57
N VAL A 302 -10.79 8.82 5.93
CA VAL A 302 -9.57 8.31 5.31
C VAL A 302 -9.07 9.22 4.17
N VAL A 303 -9.96 9.79 3.36
CA VAL A 303 -9.58 10.67 2.24
C VAL A 303 -9.00 11.98 2.77
N PHE A 304 -9.71 12.60 3.71
CA PHE A 304 -9.24 13.84 4.35
C PHE A 304 -7.96 13.61 5.16
N GLY A 305 -7.81 12.41 5.74
CA GLY A 305 -6.62 12.03 6.49
C GLY A 305 -5.38 11.95 5.61
N VAL A 306 -5.49 11.32 4.45
CA VAL A 306 -4.39 11.31 3.45
C VAL A 306 -4.07 12.73 3.00
N TRP A 307 -5.08 13.57 2.74
CA TRP A 307 -4.83 14.96 2.34
C TRP A 307 -4.17 15.79 3.44
N LEU A 308 -4.57 15.59 4.70
CA LEU A 308 -3.95 16.24 5.85
C LEU A 308 -2.46 15.88 5.93
N LEU A 309 -2.13 14.59 5.76
CA LEU A 309 -0.73 14.15 5.79
C LEU A 309 0.07 14.70 4.62
N ASP A 310 -0.44 14.58 3.40
CA ASP A 310 0.29 14.96 2.19
C ASP A 310 0.42 16.48 2.03
N TYR A 311 -0.68 17.23 2.18
CA TYR A 311 -0.72 18.65 1.81
C TYR A 311 -0.53 19.61 2.98
N VAL A 312 -0.75 19.18 4.22
CA VAL A 312 -0.69 20.06 5.40
C VAL A 312 0.49 19.70 6.28
N LEU A 313 0.56 18.45 6.75
CA LEU A 313 1.61 17.99 7.66
C LEU A 313 2.91 17.62 6.93
N CYS A 314 2.81 17.39 5.61
CA CYS A 314 3.92 16.98 4.75
C CYS A 314 4.63 15.72 5.27
N ILE A 315 3.83 14.75 5.73
CA ILE A 315 4.26 13.44 6.22
C ILE A 315 3.95 12.41 5.16
N ASP A 316 4.97 11.70 4.70
CA ASP A 316 4.83 10.68 3.66
C ASP A 316 4.47 9.32 4.27
N ASP A 317 3.25 8.89 3.99
CA ASP A 317 2.71 7.58 4.34
C ASP A 317 2.42 6.79 3.05
N PRO A 318 3.29 5.84 2.67
CA PRO A 318 3.18 5.09 1.41
C PRO A 318 1.83 4.39 1.21
N VAL A 319 1.30 3.76 2.26
CA VAL A 319 0.11 2.90 2.15
C VAL A 319 -1.16 3.59 2.64
N GLY A 320 -1.03 4.70 3.38
CA GLY A 320 -2.15 5.40 4.02
C GLY A 320 -2.51 4.82 5.38
N ALA A 321 -1.58 4.11 6.03
CA ALA A 321 -1.79 3.42 7.31
C ALA A 321 -2.20 4.37 8.44
N VAL A 322 -1.68 5.60 8.48
CA VAL A 322 -2.05 6.59 9.49
C VAL A 322 -3.51 7.01 9.31
N ALA A 323 -3.95 7.29 8.08
CA ALA A 323 -5.34 7.66 7.82
C ALA A 323 -6.29 6.50 8.15
N VAL A 324 -5.92 5.27 7.76
CA VAL A 324 -6.71 4.06 8.03
C VAL A 324 -6.76 3.74 9.52
N HIS A 325 -5.62 3.69 10.22
CA HIS A 325 -5.56 3.16 11.58
C HIS A 325 -5.62 4.24 12.67
N CYS A 326 -4.88 5.35 12.53
CA CYS A 326 -4.86 6.41 13.55
C CYS A 326 -6.21 7.13 13.60
N MET A 327 -6.63 7.70 12.47
CA MET A 327 -7.82 8.56 12.44
C MET A 327 -9.10 7.76 12.64
N ASN A 328 -9.21 6.59 12.00
CA ASN A 328 -10.39 5.75 12.18
C ASN A 328 -10.37 4.94 13.48
N GLY A 329 -9.19 4.69 14.07
CA GLY A 329 -9.09 4.14 15.42
C GLY A 329 -9.67 5.12 16.44
N ILE A 330 -9.24 6.39 16.37
CA ILE A 330 -9.81 7.49 17.16
C ILE A 330 -11.32 7.61 16.94
N TRP A 331 -11.76 7.60 15.68
CA TRP A 331 -13.19 7.68 15.35
C TRP A 331 -13.98 6.50 15.93
N GLY A 332 -13.50 5.27 15.79
CA GLY A 332 -14.16 4.08 16.33
C GLY A 332 -14.31 4.13 17.84
N THR A 333 -13.27 4.54 18.56
CA THR A 333 -13.31 4.69 20.03
C THR A 333 -14.32 5.75 20.48
N ILE A 334 -14.39 6.88 19.77
CA ILE A 334 -15.40 7.92 20.01
C ILE A 334 -16.80 7.38 19.67
N ALA A 335 -16.93 6.69 18.54
CA ALA A 335 -18.19 6.15 18.04
C ALA A 335 -18.83 5.17 19.02
N THR A 336 -18.04 4.37 19.75
CA THR A 336 -18.56 3.54 20.87
C THR A 336 -19.37 4.37 21.86
N GLY A 337 -18.86 5.53 22.27
CA GLY A 337 -19.54 6.42 23.21
C GLY A 337 -20.77 7.13 22.65
N LEU A 338 -20.89 7.17 21.32
CA LEU A 338 -22.00 7.80 20.62
C LEU A 338 -23.12 6.82 20.27
N PHE A 339 -22.76 5.63 19.76
CA PHE A 339 -23.67 4.71 19.09
C PHE A 339 -23.92 3.38 19.82
N ALA A 340 -23.31 3.15 20.99
CA ALA A 340 -23.63 1.97 21.79
C ALA A 340 -25.14 1.91 22.10
N THR A 341 -25.74 0.73 22.00
CA THR A 341 -27.18 0.54 22.19
C THR A 341 -27.47 -0.81 22.83
N THR A 342 -28.44 -0.86 23.74
CA THR A 342 -28.88 -2.10 24.38
C THR A 342 -29.71 -2.99 23.45
N SER A 343 -29.95 -2.58 22.21
CA SER A 343 -30.53 -3.45 21.18
C SER A 343 -29.52 -4.40 20.57
N ALA A 344 -28.21 -4.17 20.75
CA ALA A 344 -27.17 -5.05 20.27
C ALA A 344 -27.12 -6.31 21.16
N PRO A 345 -27.20 -7.53 20.59
CA PRO A 345 -27.16 -8.76 21.38
C PRO A 345 -25.87 -8.88 22.19
N GLY A 346 -26.01 -9.18 23.50
CA GLY A 346 -24.88 -9.28 24.43
C GLY A 346 -24.52 -7.96 25.13
N ASN A 347 -25.15 -6.83 24.77
CA ASN A 347 -24.98 -5.56 25.45
C ASN A 347 -26.24 -5.15 26.23
N ASP A 348 -26.28 -5.42 27.52
CA ASP A 348 -27.43 -5.07 28.36
C ASP A 348 -27.29 -3.73 29.10
N THR A 349 -26.11 -3.10 29.03
CA THR A 349 -25.75 -2.01 29.95
C THR A 349 -25.21 -0.75 29.28
N LEU A 350 -24.48 -0.88 28.18
CA LEU A 350 -23.83 0.26 27.54
C LEU A 350 -24.81 0.96 26.60
N THR A 351 -25.07 2.24 26.89
CA THR A 351 -25.89 3.11 26.03
C THR A 351 -25.09 4.36 25.69
N GLY A 352 -24.96 4.65 24.40
CA GLY A 352 -24.26 5.80 23.85
C GLY A 352 -25.12 7.06 23.89
N LEU A 353 -24.47 8.21 23.66
CA LEU A 353 -25.10 9.51 23.72
C LEU A 353 -26.33 9.64 22.81
N PHE A 354 -26.26 9.11 21.58
CA PHE A 354 -27.36 9.21 20.60
C PHE A 354 -28.50 8.23 20.85
N TYR A 355 -28.31 7.27 21.74
CA TYR A 355 -29.32 6.30 22.17
C TYR A 355 -29.87 6.62 23.58
N GLY A 356 -29.56 7.81 24.12
CA GLY A 356 -30.12 8.28 25.40
C GLY A 356 -29.27 7.97 26.64
N GLY A 357 -28.05 7.44 26.49
CA GLY A 357 -27.16 7.10 27.60
C GLY A 357 -26.44 8.27 28.27
N GLY A 358 -26.65 9.49 27.78
CA GLY A 358 -25.99 10.71 28.28
C GLY A 358 -24.49 10.75 27.97
N PHE A 359 -23.75 11.62 28.65
CA PHE A 359 -22.33 11.86 28.39
C PHE A 359 -21.38 10.90 29.11
N THR A 360 -21.88 10.01 29.97
CA THR A 360 -21.04 9.16 30.83
C THR A 360 -20.16 8.21 30.02
N LEU A 361 -20.75 7.42 29.11
CA LEU A 361 -19.97 6.48 28.29
C LEU A 361 -18.99 7.24 27.38
N LEU A 362 -19.46 8.30 26.69
CA LEU A 362 -18.60 9.14 25.87
C LEU A 362 -17.43 9.73 26.67
N GLY A 363 -17.66 10.19 27.90
CA GLY A 363 -16.61 10.70 28.79
C GLY A 363 -15.57 9.63 29.13
N LYS A 364 -15.99 8.39 29.42
CA LYS A 364 -15.09 7.26 29.64
C LYS A 364 -14.27 6.94 28.39
N GLN A 365 -14.91 6.90 27.22
CA GLN A 365 -14.23 6.67 25.94
C GLN A 365 -13.16 7.74 25.67
N LEU A 366 -13.49 9.02 25.85
CA LEU A 366 -12.53 10.11 25.64
C LEU A 366 -11.37 10.06 26.63
N LEU A 367 -11.63 9.80 27.91
CA LEU A 367 -10.57 9.67 28.91
C LEU A 367 -9.63 8.51 28.57
N GLY A 368 -10.17 7.32 28.28
CA GLY A 368 -9.37 6.17 27.89
C GLY A 368 -8.55 6.40 26.63
N MET A 369 -9.19 6.96 25.59
CA MET A 369 -8.54 7.33 24.35
C MET A 369 -7.35 8.28 24.60
N PHE A 370 -7.54 9.39 25.32
CA PHE A 370 -6.47 10.34 25.57
C PHE A 370 -5.34 9.78 26.45
N SER A 371 -5.67 8.92 27.42
CA SER A 371 -4.66 8.23 28.23
C SER A 371 -3.78 7.30 27.38
N VAL A 372 -4.38 6.52 26.48
CA VAL A 372 -3.64 5.65 25.55
C VAL A 372 -2.84 6.48 24.56
N ILE A 373 -3.41 7.56 23.99
CA ILE A 373 -2.67 8.50 23.13
C ILE A 373 -1.42 9.03 23.84
N ALA A 374 -1.57 9.52 25.08
CA ALA A 374 -0.47 10.09 25.83
C ALA A 374 0.65 9.05 26.06
N TRP A 375 0.27 7.84 26.45
CA TRP A 375 1.20 6.72 26.62
C TRP A 375 1.93 6.37 25.33
N THR A 376 1.21 6.12 24.23
CA THR A 376 1.79 5.75 22.94
C THR A 376 2.71 6.87 22.42
N VAL A 377 2.29 8.13 22.50
CA VAL A 377 3.11 9.26 22.04
C VAL A 377 4.43 9.32 22.80
N VAL A 378 4.41 9.19 24.12
CA VAL A 378 5.63 9.25 24.94
C VAL A 378 6.54 8.07 24.65
N THR A 379 6.02 6.84 24.74
CA THR A 379 6.85 5.63 24.63
C THR A 379 7.43 5.46 23.23
N ILE A 380 6.63 5.67 22.18
CA ILE A 380 7.09 5.50 20.79
C ILE A 380 8.07 6.59 20.38
N THR A 381 7.86 7.84 20.82
CA THR A 381 8.82 8.91 20.57
C THR A 381 10.17 8.58 21.21
N ILE A 382 10.18 8.09 22.46
CA ILE A 382 11.40 7.65 23.14
C ILE A 382 12.06 6.49 22.36
N THR A 383 11.30 5.46 22.00
CA THR A 383 11.80 4.30 21.24
C THR A 383 12.46 4.73 19.92
N PHE A 384 11.79 5.53 19.09
CA PHE A 384 12.37 5.98 17.83
C PHE A 384 13.52 6.97 18.01
N MET A 385 13.55 7.78 19.08
CA MET A 385 14.69 8.63 19.38
C MET A 385 15.92 7.79 19.71
N ILE A 386 15.77 6.75 20.53
CA ILE A 386 16.85 5.82 20.89
C ILE A 386 17.36 5.08 19.66
N ILE A 387 16.46 4.53 18.84
CA ILE A 387 16.84 3.84 17.59
C ILE A 387 17.59 4.79 16.66
N LYS A 388 17.07 6.02 16.48
CA LYS A 388 17.70 7.03 15.64
C LYS A 388 19.08 7.44 16.13
N ALA A 389 19.29 7.51 17.45
CA ALA A 389 20.57 7.88 18.06
C ALA A 389 21.61 6.75 18.09
N THR A 390 21.18 5.49 17.95
CA THR A 390 22.06 4.31 18.09
C THR A 390 22.38 3.66 16.74
N VAL A 391 21.39 3.05 16.08
CA VAL A 391 21.55 2.30 14.81
C VAL A 391 21.11 3.09 13.57
N GLY A 392 20.40 4.20 13.78
CA GLY A 392 19.83 5.06 12.74
C GLY A 392 18.47 4.55 12.25
N LEU A 393 17.57 5.46 11.90
CA LEU A 393 16.19 5.09 11.51
C LEU A 393 16.01 4.92 10.00
N ARG A 394 16.74 5.71 9.20
CA ARG A 394 16.64 5.75 7.73
C ARG A 394 17.86 5.11 7.08
N VAL A 395 17.66 4.41 5.97
CA VAL A 395 18.75 3.98 5.08
C VAL A 395 19.45 5.19 4.44
N SER A 396 20.58 4.96 3.80
CA SER A 396 21.27 6.01 3.02
C SER A 396 20.46 6.41 1.78
N GLU A 397 20.76 7.58 1.22
CA GLU A 397 20.12 8.08 -0.01
C GLU A 397 20.34 7.14 -1.20
N GLU A 398 21.53 6.56 -1.33
CA GLU A 398 21.86 5.59 -2.37
C GLU A 398 20.99 4.33 -2.25
N GLU A 399 20.91 3.74 -1.05
CA GLU A 399 20.09 2.54 -0.80
C GLU A 399 18.59 2.80 -1.06
N GLU A 400 18.08 3.99 -0.74
CA GLU A 400 16.69 4.34 -1.02
C GLU A 400 16.42 4.53 -2.53
N ILE A 401 17.40 5.04 -3.27
CA ILE A 401 17.31 5.21 -4.72
C ILE A 401 17.45 3.84 -5.42
N GLU A 402 18.34 2.97 -4.97
CA GLU A 402 18.53 1.63 -5.54
C GLU A 402 17.36 0.69 -5.20
N GLY A 403 16.92 0.68 -3.93
CA GLY A 403 15.88 -0.21 -3.41
C GLY A 403 16.41 -1.11 -2.29
N LEU A 404 15.60 -1.29 -1.25
CA LEU A 404 16.01 -2.01 -0.04
C LEU A 404 16.09 -3.52 -0.26
N ASP A 405 15.50 -4.05 -1.33
CA ASP A 405 15.58 -5.48 -1.65
C ASP A 405 17.02 -5.90 -1.96
N SER A 406 17.72 -5.16 -2.83
CA SER A 406 19.12 -5.47 -3.15
C SER A 406 20.04 -5.13 -1.99
N CYS A 407 19.88 -3.94 -1.40
CA CYS A 407 20.83 -3.41 -0.42
C CYS A 407 20.75 -4.10 0.96
N GLU A 408 19.54 -4.37 1.47
CA GLU A 408 19.38 -4.97 2.82
C GLU A 408 19.20 -6.49 2.79
N HIS A 409 18.72 -7.06 1.68
CA HIS A 409 18.39 -8.50 1.59
C HIS A 409 19.20 -9.28 0.55
N GLY A 410 20.06 -8.61 -0.23
CA GLY A 410 20.78 -9.25 -1.34
C GLY A 410 19.85 -9.82 -2.41
N LEU A 411 18.61 -9.35 -2.45
CA LEU A 411 17.56 -9.84 -3.32
C LEU A 411 17.50 -8.95 -4.57
N ALA A 412 17.93 -9.48 -5.71
CA ALA A 412 17.91 -8.72 -6.97
C ALA A 412 16.50 -8.25 -7.36
N SER A 413 15.47 -9.06 -7.08
CA SER A 413 14.07 -8.72 -7.24
C SER A 413 13.19 -9.76 -6.55
N ALA A 414 12.10 -9.33 -5.92
CA ALA A 414 11.03 -10.23 -5.45
C ALA A 414 10.22 -10.88 -6.60
N TYR A 415 10.50 -10.51 -7.86
CA TYR A 415 9.76 -10.94 -9.06
C TYR A 415 10.67 -11.68 -10.04
N ALA A 416 11.35 -12.72 -9.57
CA ALA A 416 12.26 -13.51 -10.40
C ALA A 416 11.60 -13.91 -11.74
N GLY A 417 12.28 -13.64 -12.85
CA GLY A 417 11.80 -13.92 -14.21
C GLY A 417 10.88 -12.86 -14.83
N PHE A 418 10.47 -11.82 -14.08
CA PHE A 418 9.76 -10.67 -14.62
C PHE A 418 10.72 -9.50 -14.85
N SER A 419 10.71 -8.93 -16.05
CA SER A 419 11.36 -7.64 -16.32
C SER A 419 10.42 -6.53 -15.87
N LEU A 420 10.55 -6.10 -14.62
CA LEU A 420 9.90 -4.90 -14.12
C LEU A 420 10.80 -3.71 -14.46
N MET A 421 10.37 -2.86 -15.41
CA MET A 421 11.03 -1.58 -15.64
C MET A 421 10.64 -0.63 -14.50
N ASP A 422 11.57 -0.37 -13.57
CA ASP A 422 11.39 0.65 -12.54
C ASP A 422 11.56 2.05 -13.15
N VAL A 423 10.48 2.82 -13.16
CA VAL A 423 10.40 4.17 -13.74
C VAL A 423 10.80 5.24 -12.72
N SER A 424 11.10 4.87 -11.46
CA SER A 424 11.24 5.83 -10.36
C SER A 424 12.57 6.60 -10.27
N GLY A 425 13.57 6.26 -11.10
CA GLY A 425 14.95 6.76 -10.95
C GLY A 425 15.32 8.09 -11.62
N SER A 426 14.48 8.71 -12.45
CA SER A 426 14.85 9.99 -13.11
C SER A 426 13.62 10.82 -13.55
N MET A 427 12.97 11.45 -12.58
CA MET A 427 11.68 12.15 -12.80
C MET A 427 11.80 13.66 -13.09
N ILE A 428 12.99 14.23 -13.28
CA ILE A 428 13.15 15.67 -13.54
C ILE A 428 14.05 15.90 -14.76
N MET A 429 13.45 16.28 -15.88
CA MET A 429 14.16 16.98 -16.95
C MET A 429 14.15 18.48 -16.60
N GLU A 430 15.31 19.11 -16.55
CA GLU A 430 15.39 20.57 -16.64
C GLU A 430 15.16 20.98 -18.11
N GLU A 431 14.27 21.95 -18.33
CA GLU A 431 14.04 22.52 -19.66
C GLU A 431 15.34 23.17 -20.18
N ASN A 432 15.70 22.91 -21.44
CA ASN A 432 16.85 23.56 -22.08
C ASN A 432 16.42 24.50 -23.21
N GLU A 433 17.31 25.44 -23.55
CA GLU A 433 17.08 26.57 -24.46
C GLU A 433 16.80 26.18 -25.93
N ASN A 434 16.83 24.90 -26.30
CA ASN A 434 16.64 24.45 -27.69
C ASN A 434 15.17 24.15 -28.07
N THR A 435 14.20 24.61 -27.27
CA THR A 435 12.79 24.24 -27.43
C THR A 435 12.00 25.29 -28.21
N GLN A 436 12.08 25.27 -29.55
CA GLN A 436 11.22 26.12 -30.40
C GLN A 436 9.88 25.43 -30.70
N LEU A 437 8.79 26.06 -30.26
CA LEU A 437 7.41 25.63 -30.50
C LEU A 437 6.92 26.24 -31.84
N GLY A 438 6.86 25.41 -32.88
CA GLY A 438 6.22 25.78 -34.15
C GLY A 438 4.69 25.77 -34.05
N VAL A 439 4.03 26.54 -34.93
CA VAL A 439 2.57 26.74 -34.95
C VAL A 439 1.83 25.53 -35.53
N SER A 440 0.71 25.16 -34.90
CA SER A 440 -0.11 24.00 -35.20
C SER A 440 -1.16 24.29 -36.26
N GLU A 441 -0.89 24.03 -37.54
CA GLU A 441 -1.90 23.70 -38.56
C GLU A 441 -1.25 23.40 -39.93
N TYR A 442 -1.52 22.23 -40.50
CA TYR A 442 -0.96 21.75 -41.78
C TYR A 442 -1.46 22.55 -43.00
N GLU A 443 -2.61 23.20 -42.89
CA GLU A 443 -3.23 23.95 -43.98
C GLU A 443 -2.68 25.37 -44.14
N ALA A 444 -1.97 25.90 -43.13
CA ALA A 444 -1.33 27.22 -43.18
C ALA A 444 0.17 27.17 -43.58
N ALA A 445 0.75 25.97 -43.77
CA ALA A 445 2.16 25.80 -44.06
C ALA A 445 2.48 25.99 -45.56
N SER A 446 3.49 26.80 -45.88
CA SER A 446 3.93 27.05 -47.26
C SER A 446 4.50 25.79 -47.93
N GLU A 447 4.50 25.72 -49.27
CA GLU A 447 5.16 24.63 -50.02
C GLU A 447 6.64 24.45 -49.62
N VAL A 448 7.30 25.55 -49.23
CA VAL A 448 8.68 25.52 -48.72
C VAL A 448 8.76 24.80 -47.37
N GLN A 449 7.78 24.95 -46.49
CA GLN A 449 7.72 24.27 -45.18
C GLN A 449 7.35 22.78 -45.31
N LYS A 450 6.52 22.41 -46.30
CA LYS A 450 6.21 21.02 -46.63
C LYS A 450 7.43 20.30 -47.24
N ASN A 451 8.22 21.02 -48.05
CA ASN A 451 9.46 20.51 -48.67
C ASN A 451 10.71 20.64 -47.79
N ALA A 452 10.63 21.31 -46.62
CA ALA A 452 11.73 21.46 -45.68
C ALA A 452 11.86 20.31 -44.66
N ALA A 453 11.02 19.27 -44.77
CA ALA A 453 11.22 18.02 -44.03
C ALA A 453 12.44 17.27 -44.59
N VAL A 454 13.61 17.68 -44.09
CA VAL A 454 14.91 17.00 -44.16
C VAL A 454 15.36 16.65 -45.59
N LYS A 455 16.15 17.54 -46.21
CA LYS A 455 17.13 17.06 -47.18
C LYS A 455 18.10 16.16 -46.43
N VAL A 456 17.99 14.85 -46.65
CA VAL A 456 18.97 13.86 -46.22
C VAL A 456 20.30 14.22 -46.87
N VAL A 457 21.18 14.86 -46.12
CA VAL A 457 22.59 14.97 -46.51
C VAL A 457 23.16 13.56 -46.38
N ARG A 458 23.32 12.86 -47.50
CA ARG A 458 24.06 11.59 -47.55
C ARG A 458 25.51 11.87 -47.15
N GLN A 459 25.89 11.55 -45.92
CA GLN A 459 27.28 11.14 -45.70
C GLN A 459 27.48 9.79 -46.39
N PRO A 460 28.64 9.53 -47.01
CA PRO A 460 28.91 8.27 -47.69
C PRO A 460 29.04 7.16 -46.64
N ALA A 461 27.93 6.57 -46.24
CA ALA A 461 27.92 5.27 -45.58
C ALA A 461 28.28 4.20 -46.63
N MET A 462 29.03 3.16 -46.22
CA MET A 462 29.18 1.96 -47.03
C MET A 462 27.78 1.46 -47.42
N ASP A 463 27.49 1.41 -48.72
CA ASP A 463 26.26 0.82 -49.24
C ASP A 463 26.43 -0.70 -49.20
N THR A 464 26.14 -1.28 -48.05
CA THR A 464 26.21 -2.74 -47.82
C THR A 464 24.99 -3.46 -48.39
N GLY A 465 23.99 -2.72 -48.90
CA GLY A 465 22.69 -3.27 -49.31
C GLY A 465 21.86 -3.85 -48.15
N MET A 466 22.30 -3.68 -46.90
CA MET A 466 21.63 -4.20 -45.70
C MET A 466 21.43 -3.08 -44.68
N TYR A 467 20.20 -2.96 -44.17
CA TYR A 467 19.81 -1.85 -43.33
C TYR A 467 19.04 -2.33 -42.10
N LYS A 468 19.32 -1.71 -40.96
CA LYS A 468 18.52 -1.86 -39.74
C LYS A 468 17.65 -0.62 -39.58
N VAL A 469 16.33 -0.83 -39.62
CA VAL A 469 15.32 0.20 -39.38
C VAL A 469 14.80 0.05 -37.95
N VAL A 470 15.02 1.07 -37.12
CA VAL A 470 14.51 1.14 -35.74
C VAL A 470 13.37 2.14 -35.68
N ILE A 471 12.18 1.68 -35.31
CA ILE A 471 10.95 2.46 -35.27
C ILE A 471 10.50 2.57 -33.81
N LEU A 472 10.51 3.78 -33.27
CA LEU A 472 9.92 4.10 -31.96
C LEU A 472 8.52 4.67 -32.19
N ALA A 473 7.48 4.08 -31.61
CA ALA A 473 6.10 4.52 -31.81
C ALA A 473 5.23 4.39 -30.55
N LYS A 474 4.01 4.94 -30.57
CA LYS A 474 3.01 4.71 -29.52
C LYS A 474 2.63 3.23 -29.45
N LEU A 475 2.54 2.68 -28.24
CA LEU A 475 2.20 1.26 -28.04
C LEU A 475 0.86 0.87 -28.70
N SER A 476 -0.15 1.74 -28.62
CA SER A 476 -1.48 1.52 -29.23
C SER A 476 -1.47 1.44 -30.77
N ARG A 477 -0.38 1.86 -31.42
CA ARG A 477 -0.22 1.81 -32.88
C ARG A 477 0.57 0.59 -33.35
N TYR A 478 1.09 -0.24 -32.43
CA TYR A 478 1.87 -1.42 -32.75
C TYR A 478 1.15 -2.35 -33.73
N ASP A 479 -0.12 -2.64 -33.52
CA ASP A 479 -0.88 -3.53 -34.42
C ASP A 479 -1.01 -3.00 -35.84
N LYS A 480 -1.16 -1.68 -36.01
CA LYS A 480 -1.20 -1.03 -37.33
C LYS A 480 0.16 -1.09 -37.99
N LEU A 481 1.22 -0.78 -37.23
CA LEU A 481 2.60 -0.85 -37.71
C LEU A 481 2.96 -2.29 -38.15
N ARG A 482 2.67 -3.30 -37.32
CA ARG A 482 2.91 -4.72 -37.64
C ARG A 482 2.23 -5.13 -38.95
N LYS A 483 0.96 -4.76 -39.15
CA LYS A 483 0.22 -5.05 -40.38
C LYS A 483 0.84 -4.37 -41.60
N ALA A 484 1.25 -3.10 -41.47
CA ALA A 484 1.89 -2.36 -42.55
C ALA A 484 3.26 -2.95 -42.92
N MET A 485 4.07 -3.34 -41.93
CA MET A 485 5.36 -4.01 -42.15
C MET A 485 5.19 -5.35 -42.88
N ASN A 486 4.20 -6.15 -42.46
CA ASN A 486 3.90 -7.42 -43.14
C ASN A 486 3.44 -7.20 -44.59
N ALA A 487 2.64 -6.16 -44.87
CA ALA A 487 2.15 -5.86 -46.21
C ALA A 487 3.26 -5.46 -47.19
N VAL A 488 4.34 -4.84 -46.70
CA VAL A 488 5.52 -4.51 -47.51
C VAL A 488 6.57 -5.62 -47.56
N GLY A 489 6.29 -6.79 -46.97
CA GLY A 489 7.16 -7.97 -47.07
C GLY A 489 8.27 -8.05 -46.02
N VAL A 490 8.13 -7.38 -44.87
CA VAL A 490 9.02 -7.61 -43.72
C VAL A 490 8.69 -8.97 -43.10
N THR A 491 9.64 -9.90 -43.11
CA THR A 491 9.43 -11.28 -42.61
C THR A 491 9.75 -11.45 -41.13
N GLY A 492 10.64 -10.61 -40.58
CA GLY A 492 11.04 -10.66 -39.17
C GLY A 492 11.12 -9.26 -38.54
N MET A 493 10.63 -9.15 -37.30
CA MET A 493 10.76 -7.93 -36.50
C MET A 493 11.03 -8.28 -35.04
N THR A 494 11.97 -7.56 -34.43
CA THR A 494 12.20 -7.61 -32.98
C THR A 494 11.43 -6.48 -32.34
N VAL A 495 10.64 -6.80 -31.32
CA VAL A 495 9.77 -5.82 -30.66
C VAL A 495 10.14 -5.73 -29.19
N THR A 496 10.42 -4.53 -28.72
CA THR A 496 10.74 -4.25 -27.32
C THR A 496 9.85 -3.12 -26.84
N GLN A 497 9.19 -3.30 -25.70
CA GLN A 497 8.53 -2.19 -25.04
C GLN A 497 9.59 -1.28 -24.43
N VAL A 498 9.48 0.02 -24.68
CA VAL A 498 10.43 1.03 -24.21
C VAL A 498 9.67 2.24 -23.69
N MET A 499 10.28 3.04 -22.83
CA MET A 499 9.70 4.30 -22.37
C MET A 499 10.36 5.46 -23.11
N GLY A 500 9.57 6.43 -23.57
CA GLY A 500 10.09 7.66 -24.18
C GLY A 500 9.95 8.84 -23.26
N CYS A 501 11.06 9.53 -22.95
CA CYS A 501 11.05 10.82 -22.24
C CYS A 501 10.99 11.96 -23.27
N GLY A 502 10.13 12.95 -23.07
CA GLY A 502 10.05 14.12 -23.94
C GLY A 502 9.14 15.22 -23.38
N ILE A 503 9.03 16.35 -24.10
CA ILE A 503 8.25 17.55 -23.72
C ILE A 503 6.73 17.28 -23.62
N GLN A 504 6.29 16.07 -23.99
CA GLN A 504 4.92 15.62 -23.77
C GLN A 504 4.69 15.50 -22.27
N LYS A 505 4.12 16.54 -21.65
CA LYS A 505 3.44 16.39 -20.37
C LYS A 505 2.31 15.39 -20.61
N GLY A 506 2.37 14.19 -20.01
CA GLY A 506 1.22 13.30 -19.99
C GLY A 506 0.02 14.06 -19.39
N SER A 507 -1.20 13.71 -19.80
CA SER A 507 -2.39 14.16 -19.08
C SER A 507 -2.18 13.84 -17.59
N GLY A 508 -2.22 14.85 -16.71
CA GLY A 508 -1.95 14.67 -15.29
C GLY A 508 -2.88 13.63 -14.70
N GLU A 509 -2.42 12.40 -14.58
CA GLU A 509 -3.16 11.34 -13.89
C GLU A 509 -3.02 11.60 -12.38
N ARG A 510 -4.10 11.37 -11.64
CA ARG A 510 -4.08 11.53 -10.17
C ARG A 510 -4.10 10.16 -9.52
N TYR A 511 -3.25 9.98 -8.51
CA TYR A 511 -3.21 8.81 -7.63
C TYR A 511 -3.47 9.26 -6.20
N ARG A 512 -4.56 8.79 -5.56
CA ARG A 512 -4.99 9.22 -4.23
C ARG A 512 -5.16 10.75 -4.08
N GLY A 513 -5.52 11.41 -5.18
CA GLY A 513 -5.69 12.87 -5.22
C GLY A 513 -4.43 13.69 -5.44
N ALA A 514 -3.24 13.08 -5.54
CA ALA A 514 -2.00 13.74 -5.90
C ALA A 514 -1.64 13.52 -7.38
N GLU A 515 -1.00 14.50 -8.00
CA GLU A 515 -0.64 14.44 -9.43
C GLU A 515 0.56 13.52 -9.66
N VAL A 516 0.48 12.68 -10.68
CA VAL A 516 1.56 11.83 -11.19
C VAL A 516 2.16 12.55 -12.40
N ASP A 517 3.43 12.96 -12.31
CA ASP A 517 4.16 13.48 -13.46
C ASP A 517 4.51 12.34 -14.42
N ALA A 518 3.77 12.21 -15.51
CA ALA A 518 4.11 11.29 -16.59
C ALA A 518 5.09 11.96 -17.56
N THR A 519 6.39 11.90 -17.25
CA THR A 519 7.48 12.33 -18.16
C THR A 519 7.92 11.22 -19.12
N LEU A 520 7.71 9.96 -18.73
CA LEU A 520 7.99 8.76 -19.52
C LEU A 520 6.68 8.14 -20.01
N LEU A 521 6.47 8.13 -21.33
CA LEU A 521 5.30 7.51 -21.95
C LEU A 521 5.66 6.14 -22.53
N PRO A 522 4.82 5.10 -22.33
CA PRO A 522 5.01 3.80 -22.96
C PRO A 522 5.05 3.89 -24.48
N LYS A 523 6.11 3.35 -25.06
CA LYS A 523 6.36 3.26 -26.49
C LYS A 523 6.74 1.83 -26.86
N VAL A 524 6.69 1.56 -28.15
CA VAL A 524 7.20 0.33 -28.74
C VAL A 524 8.42 0.67 -29.59
N LYS A 525 9.50 -0.09 -29.41
CA LYS A 525 10.67 -0.12 -30.28
C LYS A 525 10.56 -1.35 -31.16
N VAL A 526 10.40 -1.13 -32.45
CA VAL A 526 10.40 -2.18 -33.47
C VAL A 526 11.71 -2.08 -34.24
N GLU A 527 12.47 -3.15 -34.27
CA GLU A 527 13.73 -3.25 -35.00
C GLU A 527 13.56 -4.26 -36.13
N VAL A 528 13.80 -3.80 -37.36
CA VAL A 528 13.69 -4.60 -38.57
C VAL A 528 15.04 -4.55 -39.28
N VAL A 529 15.55 -5.71 -39.70
CA VAL A 529 16.73 -5.79 -40.56
C VAL A 529 16.28 -6.21 -41.95
N ILE A 530 16.60 -5.42 -42.96
CA ILE A 530 16.20 -5.61 -44.35
C ILE A 530 17.42 -5.66 -45.27
N GLY A 531 17.32 -6.44 -46.35
CA GLY A 531 18.35 -6.54 -47.39
C GLY A 531 17.77 -6.29 -48.78
N ASN A 532 16.87 -7.17 -49.24
CA ASN A 532 16.28 -7.07 -50.59
C ASN A 532 15.10 -6.09 -50.71
N LEU A 533 14.69 -5.47 -49.61
CA LEU A 533 13.55 -4.55 -49.57
C LEU A 533 14.06 -3.11 -49.55
N PRO A 534 13.57 -2.21 -50.43
CA PRO A 534 13.96 -0.81 -50.39
C PRO A 534 13.62 -0.20 -49.03
N VAL A 535 14.61 0.47 -48.41
CA VAL A 535 14.44 1.15 -47.11
C VAL A 535 13.29 2.14 -47.15
N ASP A 536 13.18 2.90 -48.24
CA ASP A 536 12.14 3.92 -48.43
C ASP A 536 10.73 3.32 -48.36
N THR A 537 10.52 2.11 -48.88
CA THR A 537 9.23 1.41 -48.79
C THR A 537 8.84 1.10 -47.35
N VAL A 538 9.81 0.69 -46.51
CA VAL A 538 9.60 0.41 -45.09
C VAL A 538 9.35 1.70 -44.30
N VAL A 539 10.11 2.75 -44.60
CA VAL A 539 9.96 4.07 -43.96
C VAL A 539 8.59 4.66 -44.28
N GLU A 540 8.16 4.66 -45.54
CA GLU A 540 6.87 5.21 -45.94
C GLU A 540 5.69 4.42 -45.37
N ALA A 541 5.74 3.09 -45.38
CA ALA A 541 4.71 2.27 -44.74
C ALA A 541 4.63 2.49 -43.22
N ALA A 542 5.77 2.68 -42.56
CA ALA A 542 5.79 3.03 -41.13
C ALA A 542 5.24 4.43 -40.89
N ARG A 543 5.60 5.42 -41.71
CA ARG A 543 5.07 6.79 -41.62
C ARG A 543 3.56 6.80 -41.78
N GLU A 544 3.02 6.14 -42.79
CA GLU A 544 1.58 6.07 -43.05
C GLU A 544 0.82 5.39 -41.90
N ALA A 545 1.35 4.28 -41.37
CA ALA A 545 0.72 3.56 -40.27
C ALA A 545 0.71 4.32 -38.93
N LEU A 546 1.75 5.11 -38.69
CA LEU A 546 2.01 5.77 -37.41
C LEU A 546 1.57 7.23 -37.36
N TYR A 547 1.46 7.90 -38.51
CA TYR A 547 1.12 9.32 -38.55
C TYR A 547 -0.31 9.57 -38.07
N THR A 548 -0.43 10.48 -37.11
CA THR A 548 -1.69 10.96 -36.56
C THR A 548 -1.79 12.48 -36.57
N GLY A 549 -0.70 13.17 -36.92
CA GLY A 549 -0.62 14.64 -36.88
C GLY A 549 -0.42 15.19 -35.46
N HIS A 550 -0.33 14.32 -34.44
CA HIS A 550 -0.11 14.72 -33.06
C HIS A 550 1.33 14.46 -32.62
N ILE A 551 1.78 15.22 -31.62
CA ILE A 551 3.08 14.98 -31.00
C ILE A 551 3.15 13.52 -30.49
N GLY A 552 4.32 12.90 -30.65
CA GLY A 552 4.62 11.55 -30.16
C GLY A 552 4.34 10.40 -31.11
N ASP A 553 4.06 10.64 -32.39
CA ASP A 553 3.83 9.59 -33.39
C ASP A 553 5.03 8.64 -33.56
N GLY A 554 6.25 9.14 -33.39
CA GLY A 554 7.43 8.30 -33.32
C GLY A 554 8.70 8.90 -33.89
N LYS A 555 9.74 8.09 -33.94
CA LYS A 555 11.00 8.36 -34.66
C LYS A 555 11.42 7.10 -35.39
N ILE A 556 11.94 7.25 -36.61
CA ILE A 556 12.52 6.17 -37.39
C ILE A 556 14.02 6.46 -37.53
N PHE A 557 14.84 5.47 -37.22
CA PHE A 557 16.29 5.52 -37.39
C PHE A 557 16.69 4.43 -38.38
N VAL A 558 17.59 4.76 -39.30
CA VAL A 558 18.11 3.83 -40.30
C VAL A 558 19.62 3.73 -40.10
N TYR A 559 20.11 2.51 -39.99
CA TYR A 559 21.53 2.20 -39.84
C TYR A 559 21.95 1.25 -40.96
N SER A 560 23.16 1.40 -41.51
CA SER A 560 23.77 0.37 -42.35
C SER A 560 24.19 -0.81 -41.47
N VAL A 561 24.03 -2.03 -42.00
CA VAL A 561 24.49 -3.26 -41.34
C VAL A 561 25.69 -3.78 -42.11
N ASP A 562 26.82 -3.96 -41.42
CA ASP A 562 28.07 -4.39 -42.04
C ASP A 562 28.12 -5.89 -42.30
N LYS A 563 27.55 -6.69 -41.39
CA LYS A 563 27.58 -8.15 -41.49
C LYS A 563 26.39 -8.79 -40.77
N ILE A 564 25.85 -9.85 -41.36
CA ILE A 564 24.81 -10.71 -40.75
C ILE A 564 25.30 -12.15 -40.81
N ILE A 565 25.07 -12.95 -39.76
CA ILE A 565 25.41 -14.38 -39.74
C ILE A 565 24.23 -15.17 -39.17
N LYS A 566 23.69 -16.11 -39.93
CA LYS A 566 22.64 -17.04 -39.46
C LYS A 566 23.30 -18.19 -38.71
N ILE A 567 23.12 -18.23 -37.38
CA ILE A 567 23.80 -19.19 -36.49
C ILE A 567 23.60 -20.65 -36.93
N ARG A 568 22.37 -21.02 -37.33
CA ARG A 568 22.03 -22.41 -37.67
C ARG A 568 22.76 -22.94 -38.91
N THR A 569 22.91 -22.10 -39.94
CA THR A 569 23.40 -22.52 -41.26
C THR A 569 24.79 -21.97 -41.59
N GLY A 570 25.28 -20.99 -40.82
CA GLY A 570 26.51 -20.27 -41.13
C GLY A 570 26.39 -19.33 -42.33
N GLU A 571 25.20 -19.18 -42.92
CA GLU A 571 24.98 -18.24 -44.03
C GLU A 571 25.25 -16.82 -43.58
N GLU A 572 25.86 -16.03 -44.46
CA GLU A 572 26.18 -14.62 -44.20
C GLU A 572 25.29 -13.67 -45.02
N ASP A 573 25.10 -12.46 -44.49
CA ASP A 573 24.52 -11.30 -45.16
C ASP A 573 23.11 -11.55 -45.75
N LEU A 574 22.91 -11.28 -47.04
CA LEU A 574 21.60 -11.44 -47.69
C LEU A 574 21.09 -12.90 -47.66
N ALA A 575 21.99 -13.89 -47.62
CA ALA A 575 21.60 -15.29 -47.47
C ALA A 575 21.12 -15.58 -46.05
N ALA A 576 21.72 -14.92 -45.05
CA ALA A 576 21.31 -15.02 -43.65
C ALA A 576 19.90 -14.44 -43.39
N LEU A 577 19.45 -13.48 -44.21
CA LEU A 577 18.13 -12.86 -44.09
C LEU A 577 16.99 -13.61 -44.80
N LYS A 578 17.31 -14.59 -45.66
CA LYS A 578 16.27 -15.39 -46.31
C LYS A 578 15.73 -16.41 -45.32
N ASP A 579 14.43 -16.34 -45.05
CA ASP A 579 13.66 -17.41 -44.41
C ASP A 579 13.47 -18.53 -45.43
N VAL A 580 14.54 -19.28 -45.70
CA VAL A 580 14.46 -20.57 -46.40
C VAL A 580 14.36 -21.62 -45.30
N GLU A 581 13.19 -22.25 -45.16
CA GLU A 581 13.10 -23.56 -44.50
C GLU A 581 13.82 -24.62 -45.32
#